data_AF-A0A969XNB4-F1
#
_entry.id   AF-A0A969XNB4-F1
#
_cell.length_a   1.000
_cell.length_b   1.000
_cell.length_c   1.000
_cell.angle_alpha   90.00
_cell.angle_beta   90.00
_cell.angle_gamma   90.00
#
_symmetry.space_group_name_H-M   'P 1'
#
loop_
_entity.id
_entity.type
_entity.pdbx_description
1 polymer ?
#
loop_
_entity_poly.entity_id
_entity_poly.type
_entity_poly.pdbx_seq_one_letter_code
_entity_poly.pdbx_strand_id
1 'polypeptide(L)' 'MGSRRKQSYTALGMLLGTAAGFGLGMVLWIATGEFLYLLIGAMGTAVGLVLGAGIDAAQASEPESPKDEDGER' A
#
# COMPACT_ATOMS: atom_id res chain seq x y z
N MET A 1 15.91 -22.76 -0.66
CA MET A 1 14.79 -21.99 -1.24
C MET A 1 14.66 -20.67 -0.49
N GLY A 2 15.36 -19.62 -0.95
CA GLY A 2 15.18 -18.29 -0.40
C GLY A 2 13.94 -17.66 -1.03
N SER A 3 12.81 -17.67 -0.32
CA SER A 3 11.63 -16.92 -0.74
C SER A 3 11.98 -15.43 -0.74
N ARG A 4 12.40 -14.92 -1.90
CA ARG A 4 12.59 -13.50 -2.17
C ARG A 4 11.21 -12.86 -1.98
N ARG A 5 10.93 -12.41 -0.75
CA ARG A 5 9.65 -11.78 -0.42
C ARG A 5 9.55 -10.54 -1.30
N LYS A 6 8.82 -10.65 -2.42
CA LYS A 6 8.38 -9.50 -3.20
C LYS A 6 7.64 -8.63 -2.21
N GLN A 7 8.29 -7.56 -1.81
CA GLN A 7 7.80 -6.66 -0.79
C GLN A 7 6.70 -5.85 -1.47
N SER A 8 5.48 -6.40 -1.48
CA SER A 8 4.34 -5.80 -2.16
C SER A 8 4.03 -4.48 -1.48
N TYR A 9 4.31 -3.38 -2.18
CA TYR A 9 4.00 -2.04 -1.70
C TYR A 9 2.48 -1.84 -1.60
N THR A 10 1.70 -2.66 -2.30
CA THR A 10 0.25 -2.76 -2.15
C THR A 10 -0.15 -3.18 -0.74
N ALA A 11 0.47 -4.24 -0.21
CA ALA A 11 0.17 -4.70 1.15
C ALA A 11 0.54 -3.64 2.19
N LEU A 12 1.67 -2.94 1.99
CA LEU A 12 2.10 -1.87 2.88
C LEU A 12 1.17 -0.65 2.81
N GLY A 13 0.79 -0.23 1.61
CA GLY A 13 -0.16 0.87 1.38
C GLY A 13 -1.55 0.57 1.94
N MET A 14 -2.03 -0.66 1.80
CA MET A 14 -3.27 -1.11 2.43
C MET A 14 -3.19 -1.04 3.95
N LEU A 15 -2.08 -1.49 4.55
CA LEU A 15 -1.90 -1.51 6.01
C LEU A 15 -1.83 -0.08 6.57
N LEU A 16 -1.06 0.81 5.92
CA LEU A 16 -0.97 2.24 6.28
C LEU A 16 -2.30 2.97 6.08
N GLY A 17 -2.98 2.76 4.95
CA GLY A 17 -4.29 3.36 4.68
C GLY A 17 -5.35 2.90 5.65
N THR A 18 -5.34 1.62 6.04
CA THR A 18 -6.23 1.09 7.07
C THR A 18 -5.89 1.69 8.43
N ALA A 19 -4.63 1.67 8.86
CA ALA A 19 -4.24 2.18 10.17
C ALA A 19 -4.56 3.68 10.31
N ALA A 20 -4.23 4.49 9.31
CA ALA A 20 -4.51 5.93 9.31
C ALA A 20 -6.01 6.22 9.16
N GLY A 21 -6.68 5.56 8.21
CA GLY A 21 -8.11 5.74 7.94
C GLY A 21 -8.97 5.31 9.13
N PHE A 22 -8.84 4.07 9.58
CA PHE A 22 -9.62 3.57 10.72
C PHE A 22 -9.23 4.28 12.01
N GLY A 23 -7.95 4.58 12.23
CA GLY A 23 -7.51 5.33 13.40
C GLY A 23 -8.20 6.69 13.47
N LEU A 24 -8.17 7.46 12.38
CA LEU A 24 -8.82 8.77 12.31
C LEU A 24 -10.35 8.66 12.39
N GLY A 25 -10.95 7.74 11.64
CA GLY A 25 -12.40 7.51 11.64
C GLY A 25 -12.94 7.10 13.01
N MET A 26 -12.19 6.27 13.75
CA MET A 26 -12.56 5.84 15.09
C MET A 26 -12.47 6.97 16.12
N VAL A 27 -11.41 7.79 16.06
CA VAL A 27 -11.27 8.96 16.92
C VAL A 27 -12.41 9.96 16.68
N LEU A 28 -12.75 10.23 15.42
CA LEU A 28 -13.87 11.11 15.09
C LEU A 28 -15.21 10.52 15.55
N TRP A 29 -15.43 9.22 15.34
CA TRP A 29 -16.66 8.55 15.81
C TRP A 29 -16.82 8.64 17.33
N ILE A 30 -15.76 8.39 18.10
CA ILE A 30 -15.78 8.50 19.57
C ILE A 30 -16.06 9.94 20.00
N ALA A 31 -15.52 10.94 19.29
CA ALA A 31 -15.65 12.34 19.64
C ALA A 31 -17.04 12.93 19.33
N THR A 32 -17.71 12.46 18.28
CA THR A 32 -18.97 13.06 17.76
C THR A 32 -20.20 12.16 17.89
N GLY A 33 -20.01 10.84 18.03
CA GLY A 33 -21.10 9.86 18.07
C GLY A 33 -21.75 9.54 16.72
N GLU A 34 -21.27 10.14 15.63
CA GLU A 34 -21.85 10.04 14.28
C GLU A 34 -21.24 8.87 13.50
N PHE A 35 -22.04 7.87 13.14
CA PHE A 35 -21.56 6.67 12.45
C PHE A 35 -20.95 6.96 11.08
N LEU A 36 -21.29 8.11 10.47
CA LEU A 36 -20.74 8.55 9.20
C LEU A 36 -19.21 8.62 9.18
N TYR A 37 -18.56 8.85 10.33
CA TYR A 37 -17.11 8.95 10.42
C TYR A 37 -16.38 7.61 10.21
N LEU A 38 -17.07 6.48 10.31
CA LEU A 38 -16.51 5.19 9.89
C LEU A 38 -16.29 5.09 8.37
N LEU A 39 -17.02 5.86 7.56
CA LEU A 39 -16.74 5.97 6.12
C LEU A 39 -15.38 6.59 5.84
N ILE A 40 -14.85 7.44 6.73
CA ILE A 40 -13.48 7.97 6.61
C ILE A 40 -12.47 6.83 6.73
N GLY A 41 -12.77 5.83 7.58
CA GLY A 41 -12.01 4.59 7.66
C GLY A 41 -11.98 3.84 6.33
N ALA A 42 -13.15 3.61 5.75
CA ALA A 42 -13.27 2.95 4.45
C ALA A 42 -12.57 3.75 3.33
N MET A 43 -12.72 5.08 3.29
CA MET A 43 -12.00 5.93 2.33
C MET A 43 -10.48 5.85 2.51
N GLY A 44 -9.98 5.88 3.75
CA GLY A 44 -8.56 5.74 4.03
C GLY A 44 -7.99 4.41 3.55
N THR A 45 -8.74 3.31 3.71
CA THR A 45 -8.34 2.00 3.17
C THR A 45 -8.28 2.01 1.65
N ALA A 46 -9.29 2.58 0.98
CA ALA A 46 -9.35 2.66 -0.47
C ALA A 46 -8.20 3.50 -1.04
N VAL A 47 -7.92 4.66 -0.44
CA VAL A 47 -6.83 5.55 -0.85
C VAL A 47 -5.47 4.87 -0.64
N GLY A 48 -5.24 4.24 0.51
CA GLY A 48 -3.98 3.54 0.78
C GLY A 48 -3.75 2.34 -0.14
N LEU A 49 -4.82 1.62 -0.51
CA LEU A 49 -4.74 0.50 -1.44
C LEU A 49 -4.46 0.99 -2.87
N VAL A 50 -5.11 2.05 -3.33
CA VAL A 50 -4.86 2.65 -4.66
C VAL A 50 -3.43 3.19 -4.75
N LEU A 51 -2.95 3.89 -3.72
CA LEU A 51 -1.57 4.39 -3.68
C LEU A 51 -0.56 3.24 -3.63
N GLY A 52 -0.79 2.25 -2.78
CA GLY A 52 0.07 1.08 -2.68
C GLY A 52 0.12 0.26 -3.97
N ALA A 53 -1.02 0.09 -4.65
CA ALA A 53 -1.11 -0.58 -5.94
C ALA A 53 -0.45 0.23 -7.06
N GLY A 54 -0.60 1.55 -7.06
CA GLY A 54 0.06 2.45 -8.02
C GLY A 54 1.58 2.41 -7.92
N ILE A 55 2.12 2.40 -6.69
CA ILE A 55 3.58 2.30 -6.46
C ILE A 55 4.10 0.92 -6.86
N ASP A 56 3.35 -0.15 -6.55
CA ASP A 56 3.72 -1.52 -6.94
C ASP A 56 3.73 -1.67 -8.47
N ALA A 57 2.75 -1.09 -9.15
CA ALA A 57 2.67 -1.05 -10.61
C ALA A 57 3.81 -0.22 -11.24
N ALA A 58 4.18 0.92 -10.63
CA ALA A 58 5.29 1.75 -11.08
C ALA A 58 6.64 1.02 -10.98
N GLN A 59 6.89 0.33 -9.86
CA GLN A 59 8.13 -0.44 -9.67
C GLN A 59 8.16 -1.73 -10.49
N ALA A 60 7.01 -2.35 -10.76
CA ALA A 60 6.94 -3.47 -11.70
C ALA A 60 7.25 -3.05 -13.14
N SER A 61 7.19 -1.75 -13.45
CA SER A 61 7.46 -1.18 -14.76
C SER A 61 8.91 -0.73 -14.93
N GLU A 62 9.74 -0.78 -13.88
CA GLU A 62 11.19 -0.60 -14.03
C GLU A 62 11.74 -1.86 -14.72
N PRO A 63 12.16 -1.76 -15.99
CA PRO A 63 12.69 -2.90 -16.70
C PRO A 63 13.96 -3.33 -15.96
N GLU A 64 13.99 -4.62 -15.62
CA GLU A 64 15.20 -5.30 -15.20
C GLU A 64 16.30 -4.92 -16.19
N SER A 65 17.21 -4.02 -15.78
CA SER A 65 18.41 -3.71 -16.56
C SER A 65 19.04 -5.06 -16.89
N PRO A 66 19.25 -5.38 -18.18
CA PRO A 66 19.86 -6.63 -18.54
C PRO A 66 21.19 -6.68 -17.80
N LYS A 67 21.34 -7.67 -16.91
CA LYS A 67 22.67 -8.06 -16.50
C LYS A 67 23.29 -8.60 -17.77
N ASP A 68 24.22 -7.83 -18.32
CA ASP A 68 25.14 -8.27 -19.36
C ASP A 68 25.89 -9.51 -18.81
N GLU A 69 25.30 -10.69 -19.00
CA GLU A 69 26.05 -11.92 -19.19
C GLU A 69 26.62 -11.85 -20.61
N ASP A 70 27.82 -11.31 -20.76
CA ASP A 70 28.87 -12.00 -21.51
C ASP A 70 30.18 -11.21 -21.45
N GLY A 71 31.02 -11.63 -20.50
CA GLY A 71 32.44 -11.37 -20.50
C GLY A 71 33.20 -12.69 -20.59
N GLU A 72 32.82 -13.59 -21.52
CA GLU A 72 33.76 -14.59 -22.03
C GLU A 72 34.90 -13.85 -22.72
N ARG A 73 36.10 -13.82 -22.11
CA ARG A 73 37.41 -14.19 -22.70
C ARG A 73 38.46 -14.36 -21.59
#